data_AF-A0A7Y5GEB6-F1
#
_entry.id   AF-A0A7Y5GEB6-F1
#
_cell.length_a   1.000
_cell.length_b   1.000
_cell.length_c   1.000
_cell.angle_alpha   90.00
_cell.angle_beta   90.00
_cell.angle_gamma   90.00
#
_symmetry.space_group_name_H-M   'P 1'
#
loop_
_entity.id
_entity.type
_entity.pdbx_description
1 polymer ?
#
loop_
_entity_poly.entity_id
_entity_poly.type
_entity_poly.pdbx_seq_one_letter_code
_entity_poly.pdbx_strand_id
1 'polypeptide(L)'
;MGAIYNGQYAKGLIHVIILGFLISILSSGAAGGLEPVFGLVTAVWYFYMPFEAYHTARKRQLGQPVDEFSSLVPMRGTQTNSPVAPVVLIVLGVLFLLNNLDLLNFYYVLRYWPVFLIALGGYMLYVRFKDSGGEVVRREANNEQQ
;
A
#
# COMPACT_ATOMS: atom_id res chain seq x y z
N MET A 1 7.56 16.66 -8.27
CA MET A 1 7.17 18.05 -8.59
C MET A 1 6.33 18.18 -9.87
N GLY A 2 5.80 17.10 -10.45
CA GLY A 2 5.00 17.21 -11.69
C GLY A 2 3.58 17.75 -11.51
N ALA A 3 2.95 17.55 -10.34
CA ALA A 3 1.61 18.06 -10.04
C ALA A 3 1.50 19.59 -10.11
N ILE A 4 2.57 20.31 -9.74
CA ILE A 4 2.64 21.79 -9.79
C ILE A 4 2.62 22.28 -11.25
N TYR A 5 3.32 21.58 -12.15
CA TYR A 5 3.29 21.89 -13.59
C TYR A 5 1.93 21.58 -14.22
N ASN A 6 1.24 20.59 -13.67
CA ASN A 6 -0.15 20.31 -14.00
C ASN A 6 -1.13 21.24 -13.25
N GLY A 7 -0.73 22.37 -12.69
CA GLY A 7 -1.64 23.30 -11.99
C GLY A 7 -2.29 22.77 -10.69
N GLN A 8 -1.97 21.56 -10.25
CA GLN A 8 -2.54 20.93 -9.04
C GLN A 8 -1.72 21.29 -7.78
N TYR A 9 -1.73 22.56 -7.39
CA TYR A 9 -0.84 23.08 -6.32
C TYR A 9 -1.08 22.44 -4.95
N ALA A 10 -2.34 22.32 -4.52
CA ALA A 10 -2.66 21.75 -3.21
C ALA A 10 -2.29 20.25 -3.13
N LYS A 11 -2.44 19.52 -4.25
CA LYS A 11 -1.92 18.15 -4.36
C LYS A 11 -0.40 18.12 -4.26
N GLY A 12 0.30 19.05 -4.91
CA GLY A 12 1.75 19.21 -4.79
C GLY A 12 2.19 19.45 -3.34
N LEU A 13 1.48 20.30 -2.60
CA LEU A 13 1.76 20.58 -1.19
C LEU A 13 1.63 19.32 -0.31
N ILE A 14 0.55 18.55 -0.49
CA ILE A 14 0.35 17.28 0.24
C ILE A 14 1.54 16.34 0.00
N HIS A 15 2.03 16.23 -1.23
CA HIS A 15 3.16 15.36 -1.52
C HIS A 15 4.44 15.78 -0.80
N VAL A 16 4.68 17.10 -0.69
CA VAL A 16 5.83 17.64 0.06
C VAL A 16 5.68 17.36 1.55
N ILE A 17 4.48 17.53 2.11
CA ILE A 17 4.22 17.25 3.53
C ILE A 17 4.41 15.75 3.83
N ILE A 18 3.83 14.86 3.02
CA ILE A 18 3.98 13.41 3.20
C ILE A 18 5.45 13.00 3.08
N LEU A 19 6.17 13.51 2.08
CA LEU A 19 7.59 13.22 1.93
C LEU A 19 8.42 13.73 3.12
N GLY A 20 8.17 14.96 3.57
CA GLY A 20 8.83 15.55 4.73
C GLY A 20 8.55 14.76 6.02
N PHE A 21 7.33 14.27 6.19
CA PHE A 21 6.94 13.43 7.32
C PHE A 21 7.63 12.06 7.28
N LEU A 22 7.68 11.41 6.11
CA LEU A 22 8.43 10.17 5.92
C LEU A 22 9.92 10.33 6.25
N ILE A 23 10.54 11.40 5.74
CA ILE A 23 11.94 11.73 6.03
C ILE A 23 12.14 12.00 7.52
N SER A 24 11.23 12.74 8.16
CA SER A 24 11.28 13.05 9.59
C SER A 24 11.23 11.80 10.46
N ILE A 25 10.35 10.84 10.15
CA ILE A 25 10.28 9.55 10.85
C ILE A 25 11.58 8.76 10.68
N LEU A 26 12.10 8.71 9.45
CA LEU A 26 13.36 8.02 9.14
C LEU A 26 14.56 8.67 9.85
N SER A 27 14.60 10.01 9.93
CA SER A 27 15.73 10.74 10.51
C SER A 27 15.69 10.80 12.04
N SER A 28 14.51 10.68 12.65
CA SER A 28 14.34 10.76 14.11
C SER A 28 14.58 9.44 14.84
N GLY A 29 14.73 8.33 14.12
CA GLY A 29 14.79 6.98 14.72
C GLY A 29 13.45 6.52 15.29
N ALA A 30 12.35 7.24 15.03
CA ALA A 30 11.01 6.92 15.52
C ALA A 30 10.38 5.69 14.83
N ALA A 31 11.01 5.18 13.77
CA ALA A 31 10.51 4.03 13.01
C ALA A 31 10.62 2.70 13.77
N GLY A 32 11.42 2.61 14.83
CA GLY A 32 11.42 1.49 15.77
C GLY A 32 11.62 0.11 15.13
N GLY A 33 12.51 0.00 14.12
CA GLY A 33 12.74 -1.24 13.36
C GLY A 33 12.04 -1.32 12.00
N LEU A 34 11.18 -0.34 11.68
CA LEU A 34 10.51 -0.20 10.38
C LEU A 34 11.28 0.68 9.38
N GLU A 35 12.50 1.10 9.70
CA GLU A 35 13.32 1.96 8.82
C GLU A 35 13.40 1.43 7.38
N PRO A 36 13.57 0.10 7.13
CA PRO A 36 13.57 -0.42 5.77
C PRO A 36 12.24 -0.24 5.04
N VAL A 37 11.11 -0.36 5.75
CA VAL A 37 9.77 -0.15 5.19
C VAL A 37 9.60 1.31 4.84
N PHE A 38 9.88 2.22 5.77
CA PHE A 38 9.76 3.65 5.52
C PHE A 38 10.70 4.10 4.39
N GLY A 39 11.91 3.53 4.29
CA GLY A 39 12.84 3.77 3.20
C GLY A 39 12.30 3.31 1.85
N LEU A 40 11.74 2.09 1.77
CA LEU A 40 11.12 1.56 0.56
C LEU A 40 9.88 2.37 0.17
N VAL A 41 9.02 2.70 1.12
CA VAL A 41 7.84 3.55 0.89
C VAL A 41 8.28 4.92 0.37
N THR A 42 9.32 5.52 0.96
CA THR A 42 9.88 6.79 0.50
C THR A 42 10.41 6.69 -0.93
N ALA A 43 11.12 5.60 -1.28
CA ALA A 43 11.62 5.37 -2.62
C ALA A 43 10.47 5.20 -3.63
N VAL A 44 9.51 4.33 -3.33
CA VAL A 44 8.31 4.13 -4.17
C VAL A 44 7.54 5.43 -4.33
N TRP A 45 7.37 6.21 -3.26
CA TRP A 45 6.72 7.51 -3.28
C TRP A 45 7.42 8.49 -4.22
N TYR A 46 8.75 8.52 -4.18
CA TYR A 46 9.56 9.36 -5.05
C TYR A 46 9.40 8.98 -6.52
N PHE A 47 9.46 7.70 -6.86
CA PHE A 47 9.30 7.22 -8.24
C PHE A 47 7.85 7.31 -8.73
N TYR A 48 6.88 7.14 -7.86
CA TYR A 48 5.46 7.26 -8.16
C TYR A 48 5.09 8.68 -8.64
N MET A 49 5.68 9.71 -8.03
CA MET A 49 5.35 11.12 -8.31
C MET A 49 5.47 11.54 -9.80
N PRO A 50 6.53 11.16 -10.54
CA PRO A 50 6.58 11.34 -12.00
C PRO A 50 5.42 10.67 -12.75
N PHE A 51 5.09 9.41 -12.42
CA PHE A 51 4.00 8.68 -13.09
C PHE A 51 2.65 9.29 -12.80
N GLU A 52 2.40 9.69 -11.55
CA GLU A 52 1.19 10.40 -11.14
C GLU A 52 1.00 11.68 -11.96
N ALA A 53 2.07 12.47 -12.08
CA ALA A 53 2.03 13.69 -12.86
C ALA A 53 1.78 13.42 -14.35
N TYR A 54 2.42 12.42 -14.93
CA TYR A 54 2.18 12.04 -16.32
C TYR A 54 0.72 11.60 -16.55
N HIS A 55 0.18 10.76 -15.67
CA HIS A 55 -1.21 10.33 -15.76
C HIS A 55 -2.18 11.50 -15.65
N THR A 56 -1.95 12.42 -14.72
CA THR A 56 -2.74 13.63 -14.54
C THR A 56 -2.69 14.52 -15.79
N ALA A 57 -1.50 14.74 -16.37
CA ALA A 57 -1.33 15.50 -17.60
C ALA A 57 -2.08 14.87 -18.78
N ARG A 58 -1.97 13.54 -18.94
CA ARG A 58 -2.65 12.79 -19.99
C ARG A 58 -4.18 12.86 -19.85
N LYS A 59 -4.71 12.77 -18.62
CA LYS A 59 -6.16 12.93 -18.39
C LYS A 59 -6.67 14.31 -18.80
N ARG A 60 -5.90 15.38 -18.52
CA ARG A 60 -6.23 16.74 -18.98
C ARG A 60 -6.21 16.86 -20.50
N GLN A 61 -5.20 16.29 -21.16
CA GLN A 61 -5.12 16.29 -22.61
C GLN A 61 -6.33 15.60 -23.26
N LEU A 62 -6.85 14.55 -22.62
CA LEU A 62 -8.04 13.83 -23.08
C LEU A 62 -9.36 14.53 -22.72
N GLY A 63 -9.33 15.72 -22.13
CA GLY A 63 -10.53 16.47 -21.72
C GLY A 63 -11.30 15.82 -20.57
N GLN A 64 -10.71 14.86 -19.85
CA GLN A 64 -11.33 14.24 -18.69
C GLN A 64 -11.28 15.20 -17.50
N PRO A 65 -12.33 15.26 -16.65
CA PRO A 65 -12.28 16.05 -15.43
C PRO A 65 -11.15 15.52 -14.55
N VAL A 66 -10.31 16.43 -14.09
CA VAL A 66 -9.19 16.11 -13.19
C VAL A 66 -9.49 16.77 -11.86
N ASP A 67 -10.04 15.98 -10.94
CA ASP A 67 -10.35 16.45 -9.60
C ASP A 67 -9.06 16.98 -8.95
N GLU A 68 -9.04 18.26 -8.61
CA GLU A 68 -7.98 18.81 -7.77
C GLU A 68 -8.27 18.45 -6.31
N PHE A 69 -9.53 18.54 -5.90
CA PHE A 69 -10.17 17.91 -4.75
C PHE A 69 -11.67 17.89 -5.08
N SER A 70 -12.47 16.86 -4.77
CA SER A 70 -13.93 17.02 -4.71
C SER A 70 -14.28 17.86 -3.46
N SER A 71 -13.95 19.16 -3.54
CA SER A 71 -14.24 20.32 -2.68
C SER A 71 -14.18 20.13 -1.14
N LEU A 72 -12.99 20.22 -0.52
CA LEU A 72 -12.70 20.39 0.93
C LEU A 72 -13.46 19.51 1.98
N VAL A 73 -14.23 18.49 1.56
CA VAL A 73 -15.10 17.54 2.30
C VAL A 73 -16.60 17.87 2.10
N PRO A 74 -17.38 16.95 1.47
CA PRO A 74 -18.16 16.01 2.27
C PRO A 74 -17.88 14.56 1.86
N MET A 75 -17.62 13.76 2.88
CA MET A 75 -17.61 12.31 2.84
C MET A 75 -18.93 11.80 2.26
N ARG A 76 -18.99 11.58 0.95
CA ARG A 76 -19.75 10.44 0.48
C ARG A 76 -18.84 9.26 0.72
N GLY A 77 -18.88 8.78 1.97
CA GLY A 77 -18.21 7.55 2.37
C GLY A 77 -18.45 6.57 1.24
N THR A 78 -17.38 6.06 0.65
CA THR A 78 -17.51 4.90 -0.20
C THR A 78 -18.23 3.91 0.70
N GLN A 79 -19.51 3.65 0.42
CA GLN A 79 -20.35 2.70 1.14
C GLN A 79 -19.83 1.30 0.81
N THR A 80 -18.52 1.07 1.00
CA THR A 80 -17.98 -0.26 1.08
C THR A 80 -18.65 -0.81 2.33
N ASN A 81 -19.72 -1.58 2.13
CA ASN A 81 -20.46 -2.27 3.19
C ASN A 81 -19.59 -3.35 3.88
N SER A 82 -18.27 -3.20 3.82
CA SER A 82 -17.29 -4.09 4.38
C SER A 82 -16.74 -3.41 5.62
N PRO A 83 -17.06 -3.91 6.84
CA PRO A 83 -16.62 -3.33 8.10
C PRO A 83 -15.11 -3.46 8.35
N VAL A 84 -14.32 -3.72 7.30
CA VAL A 84 -12.86 -3.89 7.36
C VAL A 84 -12.18 -2.67 7.94
N ALA A 85 -12.56 -1.45 7.52
CA ALA A 85 -11.90 -0.24 8.02
C ALA A 85 -12.09 -0.04 9.54
N PRO A 86 -13.32 -0.09 10.09
CA PRO A 86 -13.53 -0.07 11.55
C PRO A 86 -12.82 -1.21 12.28
N VAL A 87 -12.88 -2.44 11.75
CA VAL A 87 -12.23 -3.62 12.37
C VAL A 87 -10.72 -3.42 12.43
N VAL A 88 -10.09 -2.95 11.35
CA VAL A 88 -8.65 -2.65 11.31
C VAL A 88 -8.30 -1.55 12.32
N LEU A 89 -9.12 -0.51 12.44
CA LEU A 89 -8.89 0.56 13.41
C LEU A 89 -8.94 0.04 14.86
N ILE A 90 -9.90 -0.83 15.18
CA ILE A 90 -10.02 -1.45 16.51
C ILE A 90 -8.78 -2.31 16.79
N VAL A 91 -8.38 -3.17 15.85
CA VAL A 91 -7.20 -4.03 16.01
C VAL A 91 -5.94 -3.19 16.20
N LEU A 92 -5.73 -2.15 15.39
CA LEU A 92 -4.59 -1.23 15.54
C LEU A 92 -4.62 -0.51 16.89
N GLY A 93 -5.78 -0.08 17.37
CA GLY A 93 -5.94 0.53 18.70
C GLY A 93 -5.56 -0.42 19.82
N VAL A 94 -6.08 -1.65 19.81
CA VAL A 94 -5.73 -2.69 20.80
C VAL A 94 -4.24 -2.97 20.81
N LEU A 95 -3.63 -3.12 19.63
CA LEU A 95 -2.19 -3.31 19.50
C LEU A 95 -1.40 -2.13 20.08
N PHE A 96 -1.82 -0.90 19.79
CA PHE A 96 -1.18 0.31 20.32
C PHE A 96 -1.23 0.36 21.86
N LEU A 97 -2.38 0.03 22.45
CA LEU A 97 -2.54 -0.05 23.91
C LEU A 97 -1.61 -1.12 24.51
N LEU A 98 -1.54 -2.31 23.91
CA LEU A 98 -0.67 -3.40 24.38
C LEU A 98 0.81 -3.02 24.38
N ASN A 99 1.25 -2.25 23.38
CA ASN A 99 2.60 -1.74 23.35
C ASN A 99 2.85 -0.61 24.35
N ASN A 100 1.86 0.26 24.60
CA ASN A 100 1.99 1.28 25.63
C ASN A 100 2.06 0.70 27.05
N LEU A 101 1.41 -0.46 27.28
CA LEU A 101 1.43 -1.18 28.55
C LEU A 101 2.71 -2.02 28.77
N ASP A 102 3.70 -1.91 27.89
CA ASP A 102 4.93 -2.72 27.85
C ASP A 102 4.70 -4.24 27.82
N LEU A 103 3.46 -4.68 27.59
CA LEU A 103 3.09 -6.09 27.46
C LEU A 103 3.56 -6.68 26.12
N LEU A 104 3.70 -5.84 25.10
CA LEU A 104 4.10 -6.25 23.75
C LEU A 104 5.13 -5.28 23.18
N ASN A 105 6.38 -5.72 23.07
CA ASN A 105 7.43 -4.91 22.48
C ASN A 105 7.39 -5.04 20.95
N PHE A 106 6.84 -4.02 20.27
CA PHE A 106 6.72 -4.01 18.82
C PHE A 106 8.05 -4.17 18.09
N TYR A 107 9.18 -3.78 18.70
CA TYR A 107 10.49 -3.89 18.07
C TYR A 107 10.80 -5.34 17.67
N TYR A 108 10.56 -6.29 18.56
CA TYR A 108 10.85 -7.71 18.29
C TYR A 108 9.87 -8.32 17.28
N VAL A 109 8.59 -7.98 17.38
CA VAL A 109 7.56 -8.55 16.48
C VAL A 109 7.71 -7.99 15.07
N LEU A 110 7.89 -6.67 14.95
CA LEU A 110 8.05 -6.01 13.66
C LEU A 110 9.33 -6.49 12.99
N ARG A 111 10.44 -6.74 13.70
CA ARG A 111 11.68 -7.27 13.09
C ARG A 111 11.48 -8.50 12.18
N TYR A 112 10.51 -9.35 12.46
CA TYR A 112 10.22 -10.57 11.68
C TYR A 112 9.23 -10.36 10.51
N TRP A 113 8.74 -9.14 10.28
CA TRP A 113 7.87 -8.82 9.15
C TRP A 113 8.41 -9.27 7.77
N PRO A 114 9.73 -9.19 7.46
CA PRO A 114 10.23 -9.63 6.16
C PRO A 114 10.12 -11.14 5.98
N VAL A 115 10.35 -11.92 7.06
CA VAL A 115 10.24 -13.38 7.05
C VAL A 115 8.80 -13.79 6.76
N PHE A 116 7.82 -13.12 7.38
CA PHE A 116 6.41 -13.35 7.11
C PHE A 116 6.06 -13.11 5.64
N LEU A 117 6.55 -12.02 5.03
CA LEU A 117 6.32 -11.75 3.61
C LEU A 117 6.99 -12.77 2.68
N ILE A 118 8.20 -13.21 3.00
CA ILE A 118 8.90 -14.25 2.24
C ILE A 118 8.12 -15.56 2.31
N ALA A 119 7.66 -15.95 3.50
CA ALA A 119 6.83 -17.14 3.69
C ALA A 119 5.50 -17.04 2.92
N LEU A 120 4.84 -15.88 2.97
CA LEU A 120 3.60 -15.62 2.22
C LEU A 120 3.82 -15.70 0.70
N GLY A 121 4.92 -15.14 0.20
CA GLY A 121 5.31 -15.21 -1.20
C GLY A 121 5.59 -16.65 -1.65
N GLY A 122 6.33 -17.41 -0.84
CA GLY A 122 6.57 -18.84 -1.08
C GLY A 122 5.28 -19.66 -1.05
N TYR A 123 4.36 -19.34 -0.14
CA TYR A 123 3.06 -19.99 -0.07
C TYR A 123 2.21 -19.72 -1.32
N MET A 124 2.12 -18.47 -1.79
CA MET A 124 1.41 -18.16 -3.03
C MET A 124 2.00 -18.91 -4.23
N LEU A 125 3.32 -19.03 -4.30
CA LEU A 125 3.99 -19.78 -5.36
C LEU A 125 3.68 -21.28 -5.28
N TYR A 126 3.70 -21.85 -4.08
CA TYR A 126 3.34 -23.25 -3.84
C TYR A 126 1.91 -23.56 -4.28
N VAL A 127 0.95 -22.71 -3.89
CA VAL A 127 -0.46 -22.85 -4.32
C VAL A 127 -0.57 -22.79 -5.85
N ARG A 128 0.15 -21.85 -6.49
CA ARG A 128 0.14 -21.71 -7.96
C ARG A 128 0.64 -22.96 -8.69
N PHE A 129 1.69 -23.61 -8.19
CA PHE A 129 2.22 -24.83 -8.80
C PHE A 129 1.30 -26.04 -8.57
N LYS A 130 0.69 -26.15 -7.38
CA LYS A 130 -0.25 -27.22 -7.06
C LYS A 130 -1.47 -27.21 -7.99
N ASP A 131 -2.00 -26.03 -8.29
CA ASP A 131 -3.16 -25.89 -9.18
C ASP A 131 -2.80 -26.15 -10.67
N SER A 132 -1.56 -25.86 -11.08
CA SER A 132 -1.10 -26.09 -12.46
C SER A 132 -0.89 -27.57 -12.79
N GLY A 133 -0.47 -28.38 -11.81
CA GLY A 133 -0.26 -29.83 -12.00
C GLY A 133 -1.56 -30.62 -12.17
N GLY A 134 -2.67 -30.16 -11.58
CA GLY A 134 -3.97 -30.82 -11.68
C GLY A 134 -4.65 -30.64 -13.05
N GLU A 135 -4.40 -29.53 -13.74
CA GLU A 135 -5.01 -29.27 -15.05
C GLU A 135 -4.37 -30.10 -16.19
N VAL A 136 -3.08 -30.41 -16.12
CA VAL A 136 -2.38 -31.19 -17.16
C VAL A 136 -2.86 -32.65 -17.14
N VAL A 137 -2.89 -33.28 -15.97
CA VAL A 137 -3.35 -34.67 -15.80
C VAL A 137 -4.82 -34.84 -16.21
N ARG A 138 -5.66 -33.84 -15.94
CA ARG A 138 -7.09 -33.89 -16.30
C ARG A 138 -7.35 -33.69 -17.81
N ARG A 139 -6.45 -33.02 -18.54
CA ARG A 139 -6.55 -32.88 -20.00
C ARG A 139 -6.13 -34.16 -20.73
N GLU A 140 -5.13 -34.87 -20.22
CA GLU A 140 -4.67 -36.14 -20.81
C GLU A 140 -5.73 -37.24 -20.66
N ALA A 141 -6.33 -37.38 -19.48
CA ALA A 141 -7.39 -38.38 -19.24
C ALA A 141 -8.65 -38.18 -20.09
N ASN A 142 -8.92 -36.95 -20.56
CA ASN A 142 -10.09 -36.64 -21.38
C ASN A 142 -9.83 -36.82 -22.89
N ASN A 143 -8.56 -36.80 -23.30
CA ASN A 143 -8.15 -37.03 -24.69
C ASN A 143 -8.03 -38.53 -25.01
N GLU A 144 -7.79 -39.38 -24.01
CA GLU A 144 -7.73 -40.84 -24.20
C GLU A 144 -9.11 -41.53 -24.30
N GLN A 145 -10.19 -40.79 -24.04
CA GLN A 145 -11.57 -41.30 -24.09
C GLN A 145 -12.33 -40.90 -25.38
N GLN A 146 -11.66 -40.32 -26.37
CA GLN A 146 -12.19 -40.01 -27.71
C GLN A 146 -11.46 -40.83 -28.76
#